data_AF-A0A1Z9ET95-F1
#
_entry.id   AF-A0A1Z9ET95-F1
#
_cell.length_a   1.000
_cell.length_b   1.000
_cell.length_c   1.000
_cell.angle_alpha   90.00
_cell.angle_beta   90.00
_cell.angle_gamma   90.00
#
_symmetry.space_group_name_H-M   'P 1'
#
loop_
_entity.id
_entity.type
_entity.pdbx_description
1 polymer ?
#
loop_
_entity_poly.entity_id
_entity_poly.type
_entity_poly.pdbx_seq_one_letter_code
_entity_poly.pdbx_strand_id
1 'polypeptide(L)'
;MFGITLFGCSSNRVSVTIPVEKIQDRMEIATMLEETNDQYFVSQALFDDLEASASKISDNPADVEEFKSLLEELKKCKPEDEEQIKSITAKMAGCLEIPEKFQPPFVRNNKK
;
A
#
# COMPACT_ATOMS: atom_id res chain seq x y z
N MET A 1 15.25 8.17 -25.29
CA MET A 1 14.15 8.78 -24.52
C MET A 1 12.86 8.30 -25.16
N PHE A 2 12.34 7.17 -24.71
CA PHE A 2 11.13 6.54 -25.28
C PHE A 2 10.02 6.63 -24.24
N GLY A 3 9.11 7.58 -24.43
CA GLY A 3 7.87 7.68 -23.67
C GLY A 3 6.81 6.81 -24.34
N ILE A 4 6.33 5.79 -23.63
CA ILE A 4 5.17 5.00 -24.06
C ILE A 4 3.92 5.84 -23.77
N THR A 5 3.18 6.17 -24.82
CA THR A 5 1.91 6.90 -24.73
C THR A 5 0.77 5.89 -24.64
N LEU A 6 0.19 5.72 -23.45
CA LEU A 6 -1.06 5.00 -23.28
C LEU A 6 -2.23 5.97 -23.48
N PHE A 7 -2.94 5.82 -24.60
CA PHE A 7 -4.17 6.55 -24.89
C PHE A 7 -5.34 5.90 -24.14
N GLY A 8 -5.70 6.46 -22.98
CA GLY A 8 -7.01 6.29 -22.35
C GLY A 8 -7.83 7.56 -22.54
N CYS A 9 -8.99 7.45 -23.18
CA CYS A 9 -9.93 8.55 -23.42
C CYS A 9 -10.48 9.13 -22.11
N SER A 10 -9.89 10.23 -21.64
CA SER A 10 -10.59 11.37 -21.02
C SER A 10 -9.60 12.51 -20.87
N SER A 11 -9.92 13.63 -21.50
CA SER A 11 -9.13 14.85 -21.56
C SER A 11 -8.95 15.50 -20.19
N ASN A 12 -8.01 14.99 -19.39
CA ASN A 12 -7.35 15.71 -18.32
C ASN A 12 -5.95 15.11 -18.17
N ARG A 13 -4.95 15.71 -18.85
CA ARG A 13 -3.54 15.39 -18.61
C ARG A 13 -3.20 15.83 -17.19
N VAL A 14 -3.43 14.95 -16.23
CA VAL A 14 -2.93 15.12 -14.88
C VAL A 14 -1.43 14.88 -14.97
N SER A 15 -0.63 15.92 -14.79
CA SER A 15 0.79 15.77 -14.50
C SER A 15 0.88 15.07 -13.14
N VAL A 16 0.91 13.75 -13.14
CA VAL A 16 1.18 12.99 -11.92
C VAL A 16 2.68 13.04 -11.73
N THR A 17 3.13 13.63 -10.62
CA THR A 17 4.55 13.79 -10.30
C THR A 17 5.22 12.44 -9.99
N ILE A 18 4.42 11.43 -9.64
CA ILE A 18 4.82 10.08 -9.33
C ILE A 18 4.73 9.23 -10.61
N PRO A 19 5.79 8.50 -11.01
CA PRO A 19 5.75 7.57 -12.13
C PRO A 19 4.63 6.53 -11.99
N VAL A 20 3.97 6.18 -13.11
CA VAL A 20 2.84 5.24 -13.13
C VAL A 20 3.23 3.87 -12.55
N GLU A 21 4.44 3.39 -12.82
CA GLU A 21 4.95 2.12 -12.28
C GLU A 21 4.96 2.11 -10.75
N LYS A 22 5.41 3.21 -10.11
CA LYS A 22 5.36 3.33 -8.64
C LYS A 22 3.92 3.32 -8.13
N ILE A 23 2.99 3.92 -8.86
CA ILE A 23 1.58 3.91 -8.48
C ILE A 23 1.03 2.48 -8.55
N GLN A 24 1.37 1.72 -9.59
CA GLN A 24 0.98 0.31 -9.72
C GLN A 24 1.52 -0.54 -8.58
N ASP A 25 2.83 -0.45 -8.28
CA ASP A 25 3.44 -1.17 -7.14
C ASP A 25 2.70 -0.86 -5.83
N ARG A 26 2.37 0.43 -5.59
CA ARG A 26 1.65 0.86 -4.37
C ARG A 26 0.20 0.38 -4.35
N MET A 27 -0.46 0.29 -5.50
CA MET A 27 -1.81 -0.27 -5.61
C MET A 27 -1.83 -1.77 -5.32
N GLU A 28 -0.84 -2.53 -5.79
CA GLU A 28 -0.71 -3.96 -5.49
C GLU A 28 -0.57 -4.19 -3.99
N ILE A 29 0.25 -3.37 -3.32
CA ILE A 29 0.41 -3.42 -1.86
C ILE A 29 -0.90 -3.02 -1.16
N ALA A 30 -1.62 -2.02 -1.66
CA ALA A 30 -2.92 -1.65 -1.12
C ALA A 30 -3.91 -2.82 -1.16
N THR A 31 -3.98 -3.54 -2.29
CA THR A 31 -4.83 -4.71 -2.45
C THR A 31 -4.43 -5.84 -1.50
N MET A 32 -3.13 -6.15 -1.38
CA MET A 32 -2.67 -7.16 -0.41
C MET A 32 -3.07 -6.82 1.03
N LEU A 33 -2.96 -5.54 1.42
CA LEU A 33 -3.34 -5.09 2.76
C LEU A 33 -4.86 -5.13 2.97
N GLU A 34 -5.64 -4.75 1.97
CA GLU A 34 -7.12 -4.82 2.01
C GLU A 34 -7.59 -6.27 2.13
N GLU A 35 -7.04 -7.19 1.33
CA GLU A 35 -7.33 -8.62 1.42
C GLU A 35 -6.96 -9.20 2.79
N THR A 36 -5.79 -8.82 3.32
CA THR A 36 -5.37 -9.22 4.67
C THR A 36 -6.32 -8.67 5.74
N ASN A 37 -6.79 -7.43 5.59
CA ASN A 37 -7.75 -6.81 6.49
C ASN A 37 -9.10 -7.53 6.49
N ASP A 38 -9.59 -7.89 5.30
CA ASP A 38 -10.90 -8.53 5.12
C ASP A 38 -10.91 -10.00 5.50
N GLN A 39 -9.82 -10.73 5.21
CA GLN A 39 -9.72 -12.18 5.42
C GLN A 39 -9.03 -12.55 6.73
N TYR A 40 -8.38 -11.60 7.39
CA TYR A 40 -7.57 -11.80 8.60
C TYR A 40 -6.47 -12.86 8.42
N PHE A 41 -6.06 -13.10 7.18
CA PHE A 41 -5.13 -14.16 6.86
C PHE A 41 -3.72 -13.58 6.74
N VAL A 42 -2.86 -13.96 7.67
CA VAL A 42 -1.44 -13.65 7.64
C VAL A 42 -0.64 -14.92 7.38
N SER A 43 0.42 -14.80 6.60
CA SER A 43 1.32 -15.92 6.27
C SER A 43 2.74 -15.42 6.12
N GLN A 44 3.72 -16.34 6.19
CA GLN A 44 5.12 -15.97 5.96
C GLN A 44 5.33 -15.37 4.56
N ALA A 45 4.65 -15.90 3.54
CA ALA A 45 4.74 -15.37 2.17
C ALA A 45 4.27 -13.92 2.09
N LEU A 46 3.14 -13.59 2.74
CA LEU A 46 2.67 -12.20 2.85
C LEU A 46 3.73 -11.29 3.48
N PHE A 47 4.37 -11.74 4.56
CA PHE A 47 5.40 -10.95 5.23
C PHE A 47 6.63 -10.72 4.35
N ASP A 48 7.08 -11.76 3.64
CA ASP A 48 8.21 -11.66 2.71
C ASP A 48 7.91 -10.67 1.57
N ASP A 49 6.69 -10.72 1.02
CA ASP A 49 6.23 -9.82 -0.05
C ASP A 49 6.12 -8.35 0.42
N LEU A 50 5.58 -8.13 1.62
CA LEU A 50 5.48 -6.79 2.23
C LEU A 50 6.87 -6.24 2.59
N GLU A 51 7.79 -7.08 3.05
CA GLU A 51 9.16 -6.67 3.38
C GLU A 51 9.96 -6.30 2.13
N ALA A 52 9.84 -7.09 1.06
CA ALA A 52 10.45 -6.80 -0.24
C ALA A 52 9.91 -5.49 -0.86
N SER A 53 8.64 -5.18 -0.59
CA SER A 53 7.94 -4.03 -1.17
C SER A 53 7.99 -2.77 -0.29
N ALA A 54 8.43 -2.87 0.97
CA ALA A 54 8.39 -1.78 1.95
C ALA A 54 9.10 -0.49 1.48
N SER A 55 10.19 -0.60 0.70
CA SER A 55 10.91 0.57 0.18
C SER A 55 10.18 1.31 -0.96
N LYS A 56 9.13 0.71 -1.53
CA LYS A 56 8.40 1.23 -2.69
C LYS A 56 7.10 1.96 -2.31
N ILE A 57 6.66 1.79 -1.06
CA ILE A 57 5.35 2.26 -0.57
C ILE A 57 5.21 3.79 -0.57
N SER A 58 6.30 4.53 -0.38
CA SER A 58 6.33 6.00 -0.33
C SER A 58 7.72 6.54 -0.66
N ASP A 59 7.79 7.74 -1.25
CA ASP A 59 9.05 8.49 -1.40
C ASP A 59 9.43 9.26 -0.12
N ASN A 60 8.53 9.29 0.88
CA ASN A 60 8.79 9.84 2.22
C ASN A 60 9.39 8.76 3.15
N PRO A 61 10.62 8.94 3.65
CA PRO A 61 11.28 7.96 4.53
C PRO A 61 10.51 7.67 5.82
N ALA A 62 9.78 8.65 6.38
CA ALA A 62 9.03 8.45 7.62
C ALA A 62 7.90 7.44 7.43
N ASP A 63 7.21 7.48 6.30
CA ASP A 63 6.15 6.52 5.98
C ASP A 63 6.73 5.11 5.79
N VAL A 64 7.92 5.00 5.19
CA VAL A 64 8.62 3.72 5.00
C VAL A 64 9.05 3.12 6.34
N GLU A 65 9.60 3.94 7.25
CA GLU A 65 9.99 3.51 8.59
C GLU A 65 8.77 3.06 9.40
N GLU A 66 7.69 3.84 9.35
CA GLU A 66 6.44 3.47 10.01
C GLU A 66 5.85 2.18 9.46
N PHE A 67 5.81 2.02 8.14
CA PHE A 67 5.33 0.81 7.49
C PHE A 67 6.12 -0.43 7.95
N LYS A 68 7.46 -0.32 8.04
CA LYS A 68 8.31 -1.40 8.55
C LYS A 68 8.05 -1.70 10.02
N SER A 69 7.86 -0.68 10.85
CA SER A 69 7.50 -0.87 12.27
C SER A 69 6.18 -1.63 12.40
N LEU A 70 5.17 -1.22 11.63
CA LEU A 70 3.86 -1.87 11.60
C LEU A 70 3.94 -3.31 11.07
N LEU A 71 4.79 -3.59 10.09
CA LEU A 71 5.02 -4.96 9.62
C LEU A 71 5.62 -5.85 10.72
N GLU A 72 6.56 -5.34 11.50
CA GLU A 72 7.12 -6.06 12.65
C GLU A 72 6.10 -6.26 13.78
N GLU A 73 5.13 -5.37 13.92
CA GLU A 73 3.97 -5.58 14.81
C GLU A 73 3.05 -6.66 14.25
N LEU A 74 2.74 -6.63 12.94
CA LEU A 74 1.88 -7.61 12.28
C LEU A 74 2.46 -9.03 12.37
N LYS A 75 3.77 -9.19 12.22
CA LYS A 75 4.48 -10.48 12.38
C LYS A 75 4.35 -11.06 13.80
N LYS A 76 4.08 -10.21 14.81
CA LYS A 76 3.92 -10.62 16.21
C LYS A 76 2.46 -10.84 16.59
N CYS A 77 1.52 -10.44 15.73
CA CYS A 77 0.11 -10.71 15.95
C CYS A 77 -0.16 -12.20 15.98
N LYS A 78 -1.06 -12.59 16.87
CA LYS A 78 -1.61 -13.94 16.84
C LYS A 78 -2.61 -14.03 15.68
N PRO A 79 -2.67 -15.16 14.95
CA PRO A 79 -3.61 -15.33 13.86
C PRO A 79 -5.08 -15.13 14.26
N GLU A 80 -5.42 -15.41 15.52
CA GLU A 80 -6.77 -15.20 16.08
C GLU A 80 -7.09 -13.75 16.49
N ASP A 81 -6.11 -12.84 16.48
CA ASP A 81 -6.29 -11.43 16.86
C ASP A 81 -6.73 -10.57 15.66
N GLU A 82 -7.94 -10.83 15.20
CA GLU A 82 -8.56 -10.19 14.04
C GLU A 82 -8.57 -8.66 14.14
N GLU A 83 -8.89 -8.12 15.31
CA GLU A 83 -8.95 -6.67 15.54
C GLU A 83 -7.57 -6.03 15.42
N GLN A 84 -6.53 -6.68 15.95
CA GLN A 84 -5.15 -6.18 15.84
C GLN A 84 -4.65 -6.24 14.40
N ILE A 85 -4.90 -7.36 13.69
CA ILE A 85 -4.54 -7.51 12.27
C ILE A 85 -5.20 -6.41 11.43
N LYS A 86 -6.50 -6.17 11.65
CA LYS A 86 -7.22 -5.08 10.96
C LYS A 86 -6.65 -3.71 11.27
N SER A 87 -6.39 -3.44 12.55
CA SER A 87 -5.84 -2.14 12.98
C SER A 87 -4.48 -1.88 12.33
N ILE A 88 -3.60 -2.88 12.29
CA ILE A 88 -2.26 -2.73 11.74
C ILE A 88 -2.30 -2.58 10.22
N THR A 89 -3.03 -3.45 9.51
CA THR A 89 -3.15 -3.36 8.05
C THR A 89 -3.79 -2.05 7.57
N ALA A 90 -4.77 -1.53 8.32
CA ALA A 90 -5.34 -0.21 8.08
C ALA A 90 -4.30 0.90 8.23
N LYS A 91 -3.49 0.90 9.30
CA LYS A 91 -2.40 1.87 9.49
C LYS A 91 -1.34 1.77 8.39
N MET A 92 -0.98 0.55 7.99
CA MET A 92 -0.02 0.31 6.90
C MET A 92 -0.53 0.88 5.57
N ALA A 93 -1.84 0.76 5.30
CA ALA A 93 -2.45 1.36 4.11
C ALA A 93 -2.35 2.89 4.12
N GLY A 94 -2.40 3.51 5.30
CA GLY A 94 -2.20 4.95 5.49
C GLY A 94 -0.81 5.44 5.06
N CYS A 95 0.21 4.59 5.15
CA CYS A 95 1.59 4.92 4.74
C CYS A 95 1.80 4.91 3.21
N LEU A 96 0.87 4.34 2.43
CA LEU A 96 1.02 4.21 0.97
C LEU A 96 0.87 5.56 0.28
N GLU A 97 1.89 6.03 -0.44
CA GLU A 97 1.85 7.29 -1.18
C GLU A 97 1.18 7.12 -2.55
N ILE A 98 -0.15 7.00 -2.56
CA ILE A 98 -0.95 6.93 -3.79
C ILE A 98 -1.60 8.30 -4.03
N PRO A 99 -1.51 8.90 -5.23
CA PRO A 99 -2.18 10.17 -5.52
C PRO A 99 -3.69 10.03 -5.35
N GLU A 100 -4.35 11.03 -4.78
CA GLU A 100 -5.77 11.00 -4.36
C GLU A 100 -6.73 10.42 -5.42
N LYS A 101 -6.54 10.77 -6.70
CA LYS A 101 -7.37 10.29 -7.82
C LYS A 101 -7.27 8.80 -8.09
N PHE A 102 -6.21 8.15 -7.63
CA PHE A 102 -5.96 6.72 -7.79
C PHE A 102 -6.12 5.96 -6.47
N GLN A 103 -6.39 6.64 -5.35
CA GLN A 103 -6.50 5.98 -4.06
C GLN A 103 -7.71 5.02 -4.04
N PRO A 104 -7.50 3.73 -3.75
CA PRO A 104 -8.62 2.83 -3.50
C PRO A 104 -9.33 3.24 -2.21
N PRO A 105 -10.62 2.87 -2.04
CA PRO A 105 -11.39 3.23 -0.85
C PRO A 105 -10.69 2.87 0.45
N PHE A 106 -10.05 1.70 0.52
CA PHE A 106 -9.32 1.25 1.70
C PHE A 106 -8.17 2.21 2.09
N VAL A 107 -7.33 2.62 1.14
CA VAL A 107 -6.25 3.59 1.42
C VAL A 107 -6.82 4.96 1.75
N ARG A 108 -7.84 5.42 1.00
CA ARG A 108 -8.45 6.73 1.22
C ARG A 108 -9.07 6.85 2.63
N ASN A 109 -9.72 5.80 3.10
CA ASN A 109 -10.40 5.77 4.40
C ASN A 109 -9.43 5.66 5.58
N ASN A 110 -8.19 5.22 5.33
CA ASN A 110 -7.15 5.05 6.34
C ASN A 110 -5.98 6.03 6.17
N LYS A 111 -6.15 7.03 5.31
CA LYS A 111 -5.20 8.13 5.15
C LYS A 111 -5.17 8.97 6.43
N LYS A 112 -3.98 9.32 6.89
CA LYS A 112 -3.77 10.23 8.03
C LYS A 112 -4.20 11.65 7.71
#